data_AF-A0A3M2JLB6-F1
#
_entry.id   AF-A0A3M2JLB6-F1
#
_cell.length_a   1.000
_cell.length_b   1.000
_cell.length_c   1.000
_cell.angle_alpha   90.00
_cell.angle_beta   90.00
_cell.angle_gamma   90.00
#
_symmetry.space_group_name_H-M   'P 1'
#
loop_
_entity.id
_entity.type
_entity.pdbx_description
1 polymer ?
#
loop_
_entity_poly.entity_id
_entity_poly.type
_entity_poly.pdbx_seq_one_letter_code
_entity_poly.pdbx_strand_id
1 'polypeptide(L)'
;MVCPKCGAFNNDNSWRCRHCYAMLKEDQAVMGHDKPGMQIPLRQPRPANLQAVHSSVPENPSSREKGAPAQTSRLSSSTASASPSSAPEPQPEKQPPSTATGGASITTGTRTGLWMGVVAVFLLLIGGVAAFLWLTPDDHQASALFAQAEEFYKEGNYHAALVAYRQFLEKFPDNALAIHARRKMEDIQEKLRQSEEAAIHRQEQVGILLEKARRAYRKQRFLFPRYDNVIKYTNEVLLLDPANGEALDLQARVVAYYEKQAERAAKRRQWRKAEEYYQNILEIVPNDTRYQEKLEEVRARRRRRS
;
A
#
# COMPACT_ATOMS: atom_id res chain seq x y z
N MET A 1 43.17 -9.39 -15.52
CA MET A 1 42.06 -9.57 -14.54
C MET A 1 41.03 -8.48 -14.75
N VAL A 2 39.73 -8.76 -14.65
CA VAL A 2 38.67 -7.74 -14.78
C VAL A 2 38.33 -7.18 -13.40
N CYS A 3 38.36 -5.85 -13.24
CA CYS A 3 38.05 -5.24 -11.94
C CYS A 3 36.56 -5.40 -11.60
N PRO A 4 36.19 -5.98 -10.43
CA PRO A 4 34.79 -6.18 -10.07
C PRO A 4 34.03 -4.88 -9.82
N LYS A 5 34.75 -3.77 -9.58
CA LYS A 5 34.15 -2.45 -9.32
C LYS A 5 33.84 -1.65 -10.57
N CYS A 6 34.64 -1.78 -11.64
CA CYS A 6 34.50 -0.95 -12.83
C CYS A 6 34.53 -1.71 -14.17
N GLY A 7 34.73 -3.03 -14.18
CA GLY A 7 34.76 -3.84 -15.40
C GLY A 7 35.98 -3.63 -16.30
N ALA A 8 36.94 -2.77 -15.91
CA ALA A 8 38.14 -2.54 -16.70
C ALA A 8 39.10 -3.73 -16.64
N PHE A 9 39.69 -4.10 -17.78
CA PHE A 9 40.72 -5.13 -17.88
C PHE A 9 42.07 -4.58 -17.41
N ASN A 10 42.66 -5.19 -16.38
CA ASN A 10 43.99 -4.88 -15.87
C ASN A 10 44.99 -5.89 -16.47
N ASN A 11 45.96 -5.41 -17.27
CA ASN A 11 47.03 -6.24 -17.85
C ASN A 11 48.31 -6.22 -17.01
N ASP A 12 48.48 -5.17 -16.22
CA ASP A 12 49.61 -4.98 -15.34
C ASP A 12 49.37 -5.90 -14.13
N ASN A 13 50.32 -6.77 -13.78
CA ASN A 13 50.28 -7.63 -12.58
C ASN A 13 50.24 -6.85 -11.23
N SER A 14 49.70 -5.63 -11.22
CA SER A 14 49.48 -4.81 -10.05
C SER A 14 48.16 -5.18 -9.36
N TRP A 15 48.21 -5.25 -8.04
CA TRP A 15 47.06 -5.53 -7.16
C TRP A 15 46.03 -4.39 -7.08
N ARG A 16 46.21 -3.33 -7.86
CA ARG A 16 45.34 -2.15 -7.88
C ARG A 16 44.85 -1.90 -9.29
N CYS A 17 43.54 -1.73 -9.45
CA CYS A 17 42.99 -1.29 -10.72
C CYS A 17 43.42 0.15 -11.02
N ARG A 18 44.11 0.42 -12.14
CA ARG A 18 44.49 1.80 -12.54
C ARG A 18 43.29 2.74 -12.72
N HIS A 19 42.12 2.19 -13.06
CA HIS A 19 40.95 3.00 -13.37
C HIS A 19 40.22 3.53 -12.12
N CYS A 20 40.21 2.77 -11.03
CA CYS A 20 39.45 3.14 -9.82
C CYS A 20 40.22 2.97 -8.49
N TYR A 21 41.49 2.56 -8.55
CA TYR A 21 42.38 2.27 -7.41
C TYR A 21 41.84 1.26 -6.38
N ALA A 22 40.80 0.52 -6.72
CA ALA A 22 40.31 -0.57 -5.88
C ALA A 22 41.36 -1.69 -5.82
N MET A 23 41.61 -2.21 -4.62
CA MET A 23 42.38 -3.45 -4.44
C MET A 23 41.58 -4.61 -5.02
N LEU A 24 42.23 -5.40 -5.88
CA LEU A 24 41.70 -6.67 -6.36
C LEU A 24 41.88 -7.67 -5.21
N LYS A 25 40.77 -8.12 -4.58
CA LYS A 25 40.82 -9.15 -3.55
C LYS A 25 41.21 -10.47 -4.20
N GLU A 26 42.13 -11.16 -3.56
CA GLU A 26 42.61 -12.48 -3.91
C GLU A 26 41.57 -13.51 -3.44
N ASP A 27 40.50 -13.68 -4.22
CA ASP A 27 39.49 -14.71 -3.92
C ASP A 27 39.99 -16.07 -4.43
N GLN A 28 40.55 -16.84 -3.49
CA GLN A 28 40.56 -18.30 -3.41
C GLN A 28 40.93 -19.07 -4.69
N ALA A 29 42.24 -19.15 -4.97
CA ALA A 29 42.77 -20.29 -5.69
C ALA A 29 42.73 -21.52 -4.77
N VAL A 30 41.82 -22.43 -5.09
CA VAL A 30 41.78 -23.82 -4.61
C VAL A 30 43.13 -24.47 -4.89
N MET A 31 43.91 -24.72 -3.83
CA MET A 31 44.93 -25.76 -3.79
C MET A 31 44.95 -26.29 -2.35
N GLY A 32 44.32 -27.45 -2.18
CA GLY A 32 44.42 -28.21 -0.93
C GLY A 32 45.83 -28.74 -0.77
N HIS A 33 46.43 -28.49 0.39
CA HIS A 33 47.40 -29.40 0.99
C HIS A 33 47.42 -29.17 2.51
N ASP A 34 47.30 -30.29 3.22
CA ASP A 34 47.26 -30.45 4.66
C ASP A 34 48.34 -29.69 5.43
N LYS A 35 47.94 -28.95 6.47
CA LYS A 35 48.74 -28.78 7.69
C LYS A 35 47.84 -28.67 8.93
N PRO A 36 48.14 -29.43 10.01
CA PRO A 36 47.41 -29.35 11.27
C PRO A 36 48.01 -28.31 12.22
N GLY A 37 47.13 -27.68 13.02
CA GLY A 37 47.43 -27.27 14.39
C GLY A 37 48.01 -25.88 14.59
N MET A 38 47.15 -24.89 14.85
CA MET A 38 47.46 -23.78 15.76
C MET A 38 46.19 -23.28 16.44
N GLN A 39 46.06 -23.60 17.73
CA GLN A 39 45.04 -23.07 18.61
C GLN A 39 45.39 -21.62 18.96
N ILE A 40 44.51 -20.68 18.63
CA ILE A 40 44.58 -19.29 19.09
C ILE A 40 43.63 -19.16 20.29
N PRO A 41 44.09 -18.70 21.47
CA PRO A 41 43.25 -18.60 22.65
C PRO A 41 42.22 -17.46 22.52
N LEU A 42 40.97 -17.78 22.87
CA LEU A 42 39.85 -16.85 22.97
C LEU A 42 40.15 -15.79 24.05
N ARG A 43 40.21 -14.53 23.63
CA ARG A 43 40.33 -13.37 24.51
C ARG A 43 38.92 -12.99 24.99
N GLN A 44 38.64 -13.20 26.27
CA GLN A 44 37.38 -12.78 26.90
C GLN A 44 37.24 -11.24 26.92
N PRO A 45 36.01 -10.70 26.74
CA PRO A 45 35.76 -9.27 26.87
C PRO A 45 35.76 -8.83 28.36
N ARG A 46 36.46 -7.74 28.66
CA ARG A 46 36.39 -7.03 29.95
C ARG A 46 35.00 -6.39 30.13
N PRO A 47 34.40 -6.41 31.33
CA PRO A 47 33.18 -5.68 31.60
C PRO A 47 33.44 -4.16 31.66
N ALA A 48 32.56 -3.40 31.01
CA ALA A 48 32.56 -1.95 31.03
C ALA A 48 32.13 -1.43 32.41
N ASN A 49 32.94 -0.54 32.95
CA ASN A 49 32.76 0.16 34.21
C ASN A 49 31.66 1.23 34.05
N LEU A 50 30.53 1.05 34.74
CA LEU A 50 29.46 2.03 34.88
C LEU A 50 29.91 3.08 35.90
N GLN A 51 30.37 4.23 35.42
CA GLN A 51 30.48 5.43 36.23
C GLN A 51 29.44 6.46 35.79
N ALA A 52 28.64 6.84 36.79
CA ALA A 52 27.58 7.83 36.74
C ALA A 52 28.10 9.19 36.27
N VAL A 53 27.37 9.79 35.32
CA VAL A 53 27.50 11.21 34.98
C VAL A 53 26.24 11.92 35.44
N HIS A 54 26.35 12.57 36.60
CA HIS A 54 25.56 13.74 36.96
C HIS A 54 25.92 14.90 36.01
N SER A 55 24.93 15.57 35.42
CA SER A 55 24.96 16.97 34.95
C SER A 55 23.62 17.29 34.28
N SER A 56 22.74 17.99 34.98
CA SER A 56 22.53 19.45 34.93
C SER A 56 21.56 19.87 33.83
N VAL A 57 20.33 20.09 34.27
CA VAL A 57 19.23 20.74 33.53
C VAL A 57 19.52 22.24 33.47
N PRO A 58 19.50 22.89 32.30
CA PRO A 58 19.33 24.33 32.24
C PRO A 58 17.86 24.70 32.09
N GLU A 59 17.41 25.55 33.01
CA GLU A 59 16.18 26.33 32.96
C GLU A 59 16.16 27.21 31.70
N ASN A 60 15.01 27.30 31.02
CA ASN A 60 14.78 28.22 29.93
C ASN A 60 13.67 29.21 30.30
N PRO A 61 13.94 30.53 30.36
CA PRO A 61 12.94 31.51 30.72
C PRO A 61 12.19 32.08 29.51
N SER A 62 10.86 32.13 29.65
CA SER A 62 10.03 33.33 29.44
C SER A 62 10.28 34.21 28.21
N SER A 63 9.34 34.14 27.26
CA SER A 63 8.84 35.27 26.46
C SER A 63 7.39 34.91 26.13
N ARG A 64 6.34 35.53 26.70
CA ARG A 64 5.93 36.95 26.78
C ARG A 64 5.67 37.58 25.42
N GLU A 65 4.54 37.22 24.81
CA GLU A 65 3.78 38.14 23.95
C GLU A 65 2.30 38.17 24.37
N LYS A 66 1.77 39.40 24.39
CA LYS A 66 0.47 39.83 24.91
C LYS A 66 -0.49 40.07 23.74
N GLY A 67 -1.79 39.76 23.96
CA GLY A 67 -2.98 40.46 23.45
C GLY A 67 -3.30 40.30 21.95
N ALA A 68 -4.30 39.50 21.53
CA ALA A 68 -5.77 39.73 21.51
C ALA A 68 -6.23 40.70 20.39
N PRO A 69 -7.50 40.70 19.90
CA PRO A 69 -8.66 39.79 20.10
C PRO A 69 -9.25 39.23 18.75
N ALA A 70 -9.86 38.04 18.71
CA ALA A 70 -11.29 37.69 18.89
C ALA A 70 -12.28 38.10 17.78
N GLN A 71 -13.13 37.11 17.44
CA GLN A 71 -14.45 37.20 16.78
C GLN A 71 -14.41 37.36 15.24
N THR A 72 -15.22 36.72 14.41
CA THR A 72 -16.56 36.09 14.52
C THR A 72 -16.75 35.05 13.41
N SER A 73 -17.36 33.92 13.77
CA SER A 73 -18.57 33.37 13.14
C SER A 73 -18.75 33.45 11.61
N ARG A 74 -18.88 32.28 10.97
CA ARG A 74 -20.10 31.89 10.23
C ARG A 74 -20.03 30.43 9.78
N LEU A 75 -20.74 29.58 10.52
CA LEU A 75 -21.37 28.39 9.95
C LEU A 75 -22.27 28.83 8.80
N SER A 76 -22.14 28.17 7.66
CA SER A 76 -23.14 28.20 6.60
C SER A 76 -23.62 26.78 6.37
N SER A 77 -24.62 26.41 7.16
CA SER A 77 -25.59 25.37 6.86
C SER A 77 -26.39 25.78 5.62
N SER A 78 -26.36 24.99 4.55
CA SER A 78 -27.40 25.04 3.51
C SER A 78 -28.34 23.85 3.68
N THR A 79 -29.40 24.11 4.42
CA THR A 79 -30.68 23.40 4.37
C THR A 79 -31.49 23.94 3.18
N ALA A 80 -31.92 23.05 2.30
CA ALA A 80 -33.14 23.19 1.50
C ALA A 80 -33.62 21.76 1.25
N SER A 81 -34.71 21.30 1.88
CA SER A 81 -36.10 21.62 1.54
C SER A 81 -36.39 21.28 0.08
N ALA A 82 -37.41 20.54 -0.30
CA ALA A 82 -38.45 19.76 0.34
C ALA A 82 -39.17 19.09 -0.85
N SER A 83 -39.67 17.86 -0.70
CA SER A 83 -41.02 17.51 -1.19
C SER A 83 -41.36 16.07 -0.83
N PRO A 84 -42.49 15.86 -0.14
CA PRO A 84 -43.09 14.56 0.11
C PRO A 84 -43.99 14.20 -1.08
N SER A 85 -43.99 12.95 -1.51
CA SER A 85 -45.04 12.47 -2.41
C SER A 85 -45.46 11.06 -2.03
N SER A 86 -46.61 11.03 -1.35
CA SER A 86 -47.76 10.20 -1.73
C SER A 86 -47.55 8.68 -1.73
N ALA A 87 -47.85 8.07 -0.58
CA ALA A 87 -48.52 6.79 -0.55
C ALA A 87 -49.91 6.89 -1.22
N PRO A 88 -50.38 5.79 -1.82
CA PRO A 88 -51.74 5.37 -1.54
C PRO A 88 -51.78 3.90 -1.08
N GLU A 89 -52.41 3.74 0.08
CA GLU A 89 -52.98 2.51 0.64
C GLU A 89 -54.25 2.11 -0.16
N PRO A 90 -54.96 1.04 0.24
CA PRO A 90 -55.01 -0.26 -0.41
C PRO A 90 -56.27 -0.44 -1.28
N GLN A 91 -56.26 -1.44 -2.18
CA GLN A 91 -57.51 -2.00 -2.70
C GLN A 91 -57.60 -3.52 -2.46
N PRO A 92 -58.75 -4.00 -1.94
CA PRO A 92 -59.01 -5.39 -1.66
C PRO A 92 -59.67 -6.04 -2.87
N GLU A 93 -59.19 -7.20 -3.34
CA GLU A 93 -59.87 -7.85 -4.45
C GLU A 93 -59.86 -9.39 -4.40
N LYS A 94 -61.08 -9.89 -4.12
CA LYS A 94 -61.77 -11.07 -4.68
C LYS A 94 -61.34 -12.47 -4.24
N GLN A 95 -62.12 -12.97 -3.29
CA GLN A 95 -62.54 -14.37 -3.21
C GLN A 95 -63.33 -14.80 -4.47
N PRO A 96 -63.20 -16.07 -4.92
CA PRO A 96 -64.22 -16.76 -5.69
C PRO A 96 -65.01 -17.80 -4.86
N PRO A 97 -66.14 -18.31 -5.39
CA PRO A 97 -67.40 -18.46 -4.66
C PRO A 97 -67.64 -19.81 -3.99
N SER A 98 -68.49 -19.75 -2.96
CA SER A 98 -69.27 -20.87 -2.48
C SER A 98 -70.43 -21.20 -3.43
N THR A 99 -70.52 -22.45 -3.85
CA THR A 99 -71.79 -23.08 -4.25
C THR A 99 -72.06 -24.27 -3.35
N ALA A 100 -73.20 -24.20 -2.66
CA ALA A 100 -73.96 -25.31 -2.12
C ALA A 100 -74.43 -26.22 -3.30
N THR A 101 -74.92 -27.45 -3.19
CA THR A 101 -75.68 -28.21 -2.18
C THR A 101 -75.65 -29.66 -2.68
N GLY A 102 -75.64 -30.67 -1.80
CA GLY A 102 -75.85 -32.05 -2.25
C GLY A 102 -75.71 -33.07 -1.13
N GLY A 103 -76.80 -33.27 -0.39
CA GLY A 103 -76.87 -34.28 0.66
C GLY A 103 -76.88 -35.71 0.11
N ALA A 104 -76.15 -36.58 0.78
CA ALA A 104 -76.43 -38.01 0.83
C ALA A 104 -76.08 -38.49 2.23
N SER A 105 -77.10 -38.72 3.04
CA SER A 105 -77.04 -39.37 4.34
C SER A 105 -76.60 -40.84 4.15
N ILE A 106 -75.39 -41.19 4.59
CA ILE A 106 -74.96 -42.58 4.72
C ILE A 106 -74.80 -42.89 6.21
N THR A 107 -75.55 -43.91 6.59
CA THR A 107 -75.76 -44.48 7.91
C THR A 107 -74.47 -44.93 8.59
N THR A 108 -74.41 -44.64 9.89
CA THR A 108 -73.39 -45.00 10.88
C THR A 108 -73.15 -46.50 10.98
N GLY A 109 -71.92 -46.93 10.65
CA GLY A 109 -71.37 -48.23 11.01
C GLY A 109 -70.22 -48.05 12.00
N THR A 110 -70.44 -48.44 13.25
CA THR A 110 -69.50 -48.41 14.38
C THR A 110 -68.21 -49.17 14.10
N ARG A 111 -67.11 -48.43 13.82
CA ARG A 111 -65.72 -48.91 13.88
C ARG A 111 -64.79 -47.79 14.40
N THR A 112 -65.09 -47.31 15.60
CA THR A 112 -64.43 -46.18 16.29
C THR A 112 -63.03 -46.48 16.84
N GLY A 113 -62.49 -47.70 16.68
CA GLY A 113 -61.15 -48.05 17.17
C GLY A 113 -60.00 -47.79 16.20
N LEU A 114 -60.24 -47.81 14.88
CA LEU A 114 -59.15 -47.80 13.88
C LEU A 114 -58.83 -46.39 13.34
N TRP A 115 -59.82 -45.51 13.25
CA TRP A 115 -59.66 -44.15 12.69
C TRP A 115 -58.87 -43.19 13.59
N MET A 116 -58.94 -43.36 14.92
CA MET A 116 -58.16 -42.53 15.87
C MET A 116 -56.66 -42.78 15.74
N GLY A 117 -56.24 -44.01 15.42
CA GLY A 117 -54.83 -44.33 15.15
C GLY A 117 -54.30 -43.64 13.89
N VAL A 118 -55.09 -43.60 12.82
CA VAL A 118 -54.69 -42.97 11.54
C VAL A 118 -54.57 -41.45 11.70
N VAL A 119 -55.51 -40.81 12.42
CA VAL A 119 -55.45 -39.36 12.69
C VAL A 119 -54.26 -38.99 13.57
N ALA A 120 -53.93 -39.80 14.58
CA ALA A 120 -52.76 -39.57 15.44
C ALA A 120 -51.43 -39.69 14.66
N VAL A 121 -51.30 -40.66 13.75
CA VAL A 121 -50.12 -40.80 12.88
C VAL A 121 -50.02 -39.63 11.90
N PHE A 122 -51.14 -39.17 11.34
CA PHE A 122 -51.15 -38.02 10.43
C PHE A 122 -50.74 -36.72 11.13
N LEU A 123 -51.19 -36.49 12.37
CA LEU A 123 -50.78 -35.33 13.17
C LEU A 123 -49.31 -35.39 13.60
N LEU A 124 -48.77 -36.57 13.88
CA LEU A 124 -47.33 -36.74 14.13
C LEU A 124 -46.49 -36.53 12.87
N LEU A 125 -46.96 -36.95 11.69
CA LEU A 125 -46.28 -36.67 10.44
C LEU A 125 -46.34 -35.20 10.06
N ILE A 126 -47.51 -34.56 10.18
CA ILE A 126 -47.66 -33.12 9.90
C ILE A 126 -46.87 -32.30 10.93
N GLY A 127 -46.96 -32.65 12.22
CA GLY A 127 -46.18 -32.00 13.27
C GLY A 127 -44.67 -32.21 13.10
N GLY A 128 -44.26 -33.40 12.68
CA GLY A 128 -42.86 -33.73 12.37
C GLY A 128 -42.33 -32.97 11.15
N VAL A 129 -43.11 -32.88 10.07
CA VAL A 129 -42.73 -32.12 8.86
C VAL A 129 -42.77 -30.61 9.14
N ALA A 130 -43.75 -30.11 9.90
CA ALA A 130 -43.80 -28.72 10.32
C ALA A 130 -42.61 -28.38 11.22
N ALA A 131 -42.28 -29.21 12.21
CA ALA A 131 -41.10 -29.04 13.05
C ALA A 131 -39.80 -29.11 12.23
N PHE A 132 -39.73 -29.99 11.23
CA PHE A 132 -38.57 -30.13 10.33
C PHE A 132 -38.40 -28.92 9.41
N LEU A 133 -39.49 -28.37 8.87
CA LEU A 133 -39.48 -27.15 8.05
C LEU A 133 -39.22 -25.89 8.90
N TRP A 134 -39.66 -25.88 10.17
CA TRP A 134 -39.31 -24.82 11.12
C TRP A 134 -37.86 -24.92 11.62
N LEU A 135 -37.24 -26.11 11.57
CA LEU A 135 -35.82 -26.33 11.91
C LEU A 135 -34.85 -25.99 10.78
N THR A 136 -35.32 -25.73 9.55
CA THR A 136 -34.45 -25.51 8.37
C THR A 136 -34.70 -24.22 7.56
N PRO A 137 -34.93 -23.01 8.14
CA PRO A 137 -35.23 -21.81 7.35
C PRO A 137 -34.01 -20.96 6.92
N ASP A 138 -32.79 -21.24 7.39
CA ASP A 138 -31.68 -20.27 7.37
C ASP A 138 -30.66 -20.40 6.23
N ASP A 139 -30.71 -21.46 5.41
CA ASP A 139 -29.65 -21.76 4.43
C ASP A 139 -29.58 -20.75 3.27
N HIS A 140 -30.72 -20.20 2.83
CA HIS A 140 -30.73 -19.23 1.74
C HIS A 140 -30.09 -17.89 2.14
N GLN A 141 -30.41 -17.38 3.33
CA GLN A 141 -29.82 -16.12 3.82
C GLN A 141 -28.33 -16.30 4.15
N ALA A 142 -27.96 -17.45 4.71
CA ALA A 142 -26.57 -17.83 4.93
C ALA A 142 -25.79 -17.84 3.60
N SER A 143 -26.32 -18.50 2.57
CA SER A 143 -25.68 -18.56 1.25
C SER A 143 -25.51 -17.18 0.60
N ALA A 144 -26.48 -16.29 0.76
CA ALA A 144 -26.42 -14.94 0.21
C ALA A 144 -25.34 -14.07 0.89
N LEU A 145 -25.27 -14.09 2.24
CA LEU A 145 -24.24 -13.36 2.98
C LEU A 145 -22.84 -13.91 2.69
N PHE A 146 -22.70 -15.24 2.59
CA PHE A 146 -21.44 -15.86 2.21
C PHE A 146 -21.03 -15.46 0.78
N ALA A 147 -21.96 -15.48 -0.18
CA ALA A 147 -21.71 -15.07 -1.55
C ALA A 147 -21.27 -13.60 -1.65
N GLN A 148 -21.87 -12.71 -0.86
CA GLN A 148 -21.45 -11.31 -0.78
C GLN A 148 -20.00 -11.17 -0.27
N ALA A 149 -19.60 -11.94 0.74
CA ALA A 149 -18.23 -11.93 1.25
C ALA A 149 -17.22 -12.45 0.21
N GLU A 150 -17.60 -13.48 -0.54
CA GLU A 150 -16.81 -14.00 -1.67
C GLU A 150 -16.66 -12.97 -2.80
N GLU A 151 -17.66 -12.12 -3.03
CA GLU A 151 -17.55 -11.06 -4.04
C GLU A 151 -16.47 -10.04 -3.67
N PHE A 152 -16.51 -9.51 -2.44
CA PHE A 152 -15.45 -8.62 -1.95
C PHE A 152 -14.07 -9.27 -1.99
N TYR A 153 -13.99 -10.58 -1.72
CA TYR A 153 -12.73 -11.32 -1.82
C TYR A 153 -12.18 -11.35 -3.25
N LYS A 154 -13.04 -11.58 -4.24
CA LYS A 154 -12.65 -11.62 -5.67
C LYS A 154 -12.24 -10.25 -6.20
N GLU A 155 -12.89 -9.19 -5.74
CA GLU A 155 -12.51 -7.81 -6.04
C GLU A 155 -11.16 -7.40 -5.41
N GLY A 156 -10.60 -8.24 -4.53
CA GLY A 156 -9.38 -7.94 -3.79
C GLY A 156 -9.60 -6.96 -2.63
N ASN A 157 -10.86 -6.63 -2.31
CA ASN A 157 -11.21 -5.80 -1.17
C ASN A 157 -11.22 -6.64 0.12
N TYR A 158 -10.01 -7.04 0.52
CA TYR A 158 -9.77 -7.93 1.64
C TYR A 158 -10.32 -7.42 2.98
N HIS A 159 -10.30 -6.10 3.22
CA HIS A 159 -10.90 -5.53 4.42
C HIS A 159 -12.43 -5.66 4.43
N ALA A 160 -13.11 -5.34 3.33
CA ALA A 160 -14.57 -5.52 3.24
C ALA A 160 -14.97 -7.00 3.31
N ALA A 161 -14.20 -7.88 2.66
CA ALA A 161 -14.40 -9.32 2.71
C ALA A 161 -14.32 -9.86 4.14
N LEU A 162 -13.32 -9.46 4.94
CA LEU A 162 -13.21 -9.86 6.34
C LEU A 162 -14.41 -9.44 7.17
N VAL A 163 -14.92 -8.22 6.97
CA VAL A 163 -16.11 -7.72 7.68
C VAL A 163 -17.33 -8.56 7.31
N ALA A 164 -17.52 -8.86 6.03
CA ALA A 164 -18.63 -9.67 5.54
C ALA A 164 -18.58 -11.12 6.05
N TYR A 165 -17.41 -11.77 6.06
CA TYR A 165 -17.26 -13.12 6.63
C TYR A 165 -17.51 -13.13 8.14
N ARG A 166 -17.09 -12.10 8.88
CA ARG A 166 -17.41 -11.98 10.32
C ARG A 166 -18.91 -11.89 10.55
N GLN A 167 -19.61 -11.03 9.80
CA GLN A 167 -21.06 -10.90 9.90
C GLN A 167 -21.78 -12.21 9.57
N PHE A 168 -21.29 -12.96 8.59
CA PHE A 168 -21.80 -14.29 8.27
C PHE A 168 -21.63 -15.23 9.48
N LEU A 169 -20.45 -15.29 10.10
CA LEU A 169 -20.16 -16.15 11.25
C LEU A 169 -20.91 -15.74 12.52
N GLU A 170 -21.21 -14.45 12.71
CA GLU A 170 -22.02 -13.95 13.83
C GLU A 170 -23.48 -14.36 13.71
N LYS A 171 -24.03 -14.35 12.49
CA LYS A 171 -25.44 -14.72 12.24
C LYS A 171 -25.66 -16.21 12.09
N PHE A 172 -24.68 -16.93 11.53
CA PHE A 172 -24.80 -18.35 11.17
C PHE A 172 -23.59 -19.17 11.66
N PRO A 173 -23.33 -19.24 12.99
CA PRO A 173 -22.12 -19.85 13.54
C PRO A 173 -21.99 -21.35 13.29
N ASP A 174 -23.12 -22.06 13.19
CA ASP A 174 -23.21 -23.53 13.03
C ASP A 174 -23.52 -23.97 11.59
N ASN A 175 -23.57 -23.03 10.64
CA ASN A 175 -23.84 -23.36 9.24
C ASN A 175 -22.67 -24.14 8.62
N ALA A 176 -22.96 -25.04 7.67
CA ALA A 176 -21.93 -25.81 6.97
C ALA A 176 -20.85 -24.93 6.31
N LEU A 177 -21.21 -23.72 5.87
CA LEU A 177 -20.30 -22.74 5.28
C LEU A 177 -19.43 -22.01 6.31
N ALA A 178 -19.70 -22.11 7.62
CA ALA A 178 -18.92 -21.45 8.68
C ALA A 178 -17.45 -21.90 8.67
N ILE A 179 -17.18 -23.17 8.40
CA ILE A 179 -15.81 -23.69 8.27
C ILE A 179 -15.08 -23.02 7.10
N HIS A 180 -15.78 -22.83 5.97
CA HIS A 180 -15.22 -22.17 4.80
C HIS A 180 -14.95 -20.69 5.07
N ALA A 181 -15.88 -19.99 5.73
CA ALA A 181 -15.72 -18.58 6.09
C ALA A 181 -14.51 -18.36 7.02
N ARG A 182 -14.32 -19.22 8.03
CA ARG A 182 -13.16 -19.14 8.93
C ARG A 182 -11.84 -19.29 8.17
N ARG A 183 -11.73 -20.32 7.32
CA ARG A 183 -10.53 -20.53 6.49
C ARG A 183 -10.26 -19.35 5.57
N LYS A 184 -11.29 -18.80 4.92
CA LYS A 184 -11.16 -17.62 4.06
C LYS A 184 -10.67 -16.41 4.84
N MET A 185 -11.15 -16.20 6.06
CA MET A 185 -10.66 -15.12 6.91
C MET A 185 -9.18 -15.27 7.27
N GLU A 186 -8.73 -16.48 7.60
CA GLU A 186 -7.30 -16.76 7.86
C GLU A 186 -6.44 -16.42 6.63
N ASP A 187 -6.84 -16.88 5.44
CA ASP A 187 -6.16 -16.56 4.18
C ASP A 187 -6.09 -15.05 3.92
N ILE A 188 -7.19 -14.34 4.20
CA ILE A 188 -7.24 -12.88 4.01
C ILE A 188 -6.34 -12.17 5.02
N GLN A 189 -6.37 -12.58 6.29
CA GLN A 189 -5.51 -11.99 7.32
C GLN A 189 -4.03 -12.15 6.96
N GLU A 190 -3.65 -13.32 6.48
CA GLU A 190 -2.28 -13.57 6.03
C GLU A 190 -1.89 -12.67 4.83
N LYS A 191 -2.78 -12.53 3.84
CA LYS A 191 -2.56 -11.61 2.71
C LYS A 191 -2.42 -10.15 3.15
N LEU A 192 -3.24 -9.70 4.09
CA LEU A 192 -3.16 -8.34 4.64
C LEU A 192 -1.84 -8.13 5.39
N ARG A 193 -1.45 -9.07 6.26
CA ARG A 193 -0.17 -9.02 6.98
C ARG A 193 1.02 -8.91 6.01
N GLN A 194 1.04 -9.74 4.97
CA GLN A 194 2.09 -9.69 3.95
C GLN A 194 2.11 -8.35 3.19
N SER A 195 0.93 -7.81 2.86
CA SER A 195 0.81 -6.49 2.21
C SER A 195 1.31 -5.35 3.11
N GLU A 196 0.98 -5.39 4.40
CA GLU A 196 1.44 -4.41 5.39
C GLU A 196 2.96 -4.48 5.58
N GLU A 197 3.53 -5.68 5.71
CA GLU A 197 4.98 -5.88 5.81
C GLU A 197 5.71 -5.38 4.55
N ALA A 198 5.18 -5.68 3.36
CA ALA A 198 5.72 -5.18 2.11
C ALA A 198 5.65 -3.64 2.02
N ALA A 199 4.58 -3.03 2.55
CA ALA A 199 4.45 -1.58 2.60
C ALA A 199 5.46 -0.95 3.56
N ILE A 200 5.67 -1.52 4.74
CA ILE A 200 6.67 -1.07 5.73
C ILE A 200 8.07 -1.14 5.13
N HIS A 201 8.43 -2.29 4.54
CA HIS A 201 9.74 -2.46 3.92
C HIS A 201 9.96 -1.48 2.76
N ARG A 202 8.93 -1.22 1.94
CA ARG A 202 8.99 -0.19 0.89
C ARG A 202 9.24 1.20 1.48
N GLN A 203 8.54 1.57 2.55
CA GLN A 203 8.71 2.87 3.22
C GLN A 203 10.13 3.03 3.80
N GLU A 204 10.68 1.97 4.40
CA GLU A 204 12.06 1.96 4.90
C GLU A 204 13.06 2.22 3.77
N GLN A 205 12.90 1.51 2.64
CA GLN A 205 13.75 1.70 1.46
C GLN A 205 13.67 3.13 0.93
N VAL A 206 12.47 3.70 0.83
CA VAL A 206 12.26 5.11 0.44
C VAL A 206 13.02 6.05 1.39
N GLY A 207 12.92 5.84 2.70
CA GLY A 207 13.64 6.64 3.69
C GLY A 207 15.17 6.59 3.54
N ILE A 208 15.72 5.39 3.32
CA ILE A 208 17.17 5.20 3.09
C ILE A 208 17.62 5.92 1.82
N LEU A 209 16.85 5.84 0.75
CA LEU A 209 17.16 6.48 -0.53
C LEU A 209 17.07 8.01 -0.43
N LEU A 210 16.06 8.55 0.25
CA LEU A 210 15.92 9.99 0.49
C LEU A 210 17.10 10.54 1.30
N GLU A 211 17.56 9.84 2.34
CA GLU A 211 18.74 10.31 3.07
C GLU A 211 20.01 10.31 2.20
N LYS A 212 20.17 9.31 1.32
CA LYS A 212 21.26 9.32 0.32
C LYS A 212 21.12 10.49 -0.65
N ALA A 213 19.91 10.78 -1.14
CA ALA A 213 19.62 11.91 -2.01
C ALA A 213 19.96 13.24 -1.33
N ARG A 214 19.49 13.47 -0.09
CA ARG A 214 19.81 14.66 0.71
C ARG A 214 21.31 14.81 0.93
N ARG A 215 22.03 13.72 1.24
CA ARG A 215 23.48 13.74 1.40
C ARG A 215 24.21 14.08 0.11
N ALA A 216 23.77 13.52 -1.02
CA ALA A 216 24.30 13.87 -2.34
C ALA A 216 24.03 15.35 -2.67
N TYR A 217 22.84 15.86 -2.33
CA TYR A 217 22.43 17.24 -2.52
C TYR A 217 23.30 18.21 -1.72
N ARG A 218 23.53 17.93 -0.43
CA ARG A 218 24.44 18.73 0.42
C ARG A 218 25.86 18.79 -0.13
N LYS A 219 26.31 17.72 -0.79
CA LYS A 219 27.61 17.63 -1.48
C LYS A 219 27.59 18.18 -2.91
N GLN A 220 26.46 18.73 -3.37
CA GLN A 220 26.25 19.23 -4.74
C GLN A 220 26.52 18.19 -5.84
N ARG A 221 26.32 16.91 -5.53
CA ARG A 221 26.48 15.79 -6.47
C ARG A 221 25.15 15.55 -7.18
N PHE A 222 24.83 16.40 -8.15
CA PHE A 222 23.51 16.41 -8.79
C PHE A 222 23.33 15.31 -9.84
N LEU A 223 24.17 15.32 -10.88
CA LEU A 223 24.21 14.30 -11.95
C LEU A 223 25.47 13.43 -11.89
N PHE A 224 26.53 13.94 -11.26
CA PHE A 224 27.83 13.26 -11.15
C PHE A 224 28.21 13.03 -9.68
N PRO A 225 28.86 11.90 -9.35
CA PRO A 225 29.17 10.74 -10.19
C PRO A 225 27.94 9.90 -10.55
N ARG A 226 28.01 9.08 -11.61
CA ARG A 226 26.86 8.32 -12.19
C ARG A 226 26.02 7.50 -11.20
N TYR A 227 26.62 6.99 -10.12
CA TYR A 227 25.97 6.07 -9.18
C TYR A 227 25.78 6.63 -7.75
N ASP A 228 26.21 7.87 -7.49
CA ASP A 228 26.13 8.52 -6.17
C ASP A 228 25.84 10.01 -6.35
N ASN A 229 24.64 10.27 -6.88
CA ASN A 229 24.14 11.60 -7.15
C ASN A 229 22.64 11.72 -6.80
N VAL A 230 22.15 12.96 -6.73
CA VAL A 230 20.76 13.25 -6.33
C VAL A 230 19.77 12.59 -7.28
N ILE A 231 19.93 12.78 -8.58
CA ILE A 231 18.96 12.34 -9.59
C ILE A 231 18.81 10.82 -9.58
N LYS A 232 19.93 10.10 -9.42
CA LYS A 232 19.94 8.63 -9.25
C LYS A 232 19.06 8.20 -8.08
N TYR A 233 19.26 8.78 -6.90
CA TYR A 233 18.51 8.36 -5.71
C TYR A 233 17.04 8.81 -5.76
N THR A 234 16.75 10.00 -6.27
CA THR A 234 15.36 10.45 -6.43
C THR A 234 14.60 9.60 -7.45
N ASN A 235 15.24 9.19 -8.54
CA ASN A 235 14.61 8.29 -9.52
C ASN A 235 14.27 6.94 -8.90
N GLU A 236 15.16 6.38 -8.06
CA GLU A 236 14.88 5.14 -7.33
C GLU A 236 13.71 5.29 -6.34
N VAL A 237 13.58 6.45 -5.69
CA VAL A 237 12.41 6.75 -4.84
C VAL A 237 11.14 6.79 -5.68
N LEU A 238 11.16 7.49 -6.82
CA LEU A 238 9.98 7.64 -7.68
C LEU A 238 9.53 6.34 -8.36
N LEU A 239 10.41 5.34 -8.47
CA LEU A 239 10.04 3.98 -8.88
C LEU A 239 9.23 3.25 -7.78
N LEU A 240 9.52 3.52 -6.50
CA LEU A 240 8.83 2.89 -5.36
C LEU A 240 7.54 3.64 -4.97
N ASP A 241 7.59 4.97 -5.05
CA ASP A 241 6.53 5.92 -4.70
C ASP A 241 6.53 7.08 -5.71
N PRO A 242 5.76 6.98 -6.81
CA PRO A 242 5.72 8.00 -7.87
C PRO A 242 5.21 9.37 -7.41
N ALA A 243 4.48 9.42 -6.30
CA ALA A 243 3.91 10.65 -5.76
C ALA A 243 4.76 11.23 -4.61
N ASN A 244 5.99 10.73 -4.41
CA ASN A 244 6.85 11.17 -3.32
C ASN A 244 7.22 12.65 -3.47
N GLY A 245 6.56 13.52 -2.68
CA GLY A 245 6.72 14.96 -2.78
C GLY A 245 8.15 15.44 -2.54
N GLU A 246 8.91 14.77 -1.66
CA GLU A 246 10.27 15.17 -1.36
C GLU A 246 11.25 14.86 -2.50
N ALA A 247 11.13 13.68 -3.13
CA ALA A 247 11.96 13.34 -4.29
C ALA A 247 11.70 14.30 -5.46
N LEU A 248 10.43 14.63 -5.72
CA LEU A 248 10.04 15.62 -6.72
C LEU A 248 10.58 17.02 -6.39
N ASP A 249 10.50 17.46 -5.14
CA ASP A 249 11.05 18.75 -4.70
C ASP A 249 12.57 18.81 -4.86
N LEU A 250 13.29 17.74 -4.51
CA LEU A 250 14.74 17.65 -4.72
C LEU A 250 15.10 17.76 -6.21
N GLN A 251 14.39 17.06 -7.10
CA GLN A 251 14.59 17.19 -8.55
C GLN A 251 14.33 18.63 -9.02
N ALA A 252 13.22 19.24 -8.59
CA ALA A 252 12.87 20.61 -8.95
C ALA A 252 13.95 21.61 -8.52
N ARG A 253 14.52 21.45 -7.31
CA ARG A 253 15.64 22.28 -6.83
C ARG A 253 16.90 22.10 -7.68
N VAL A 254 17.22 20.89 -8.11
CA VAL A 254 18.36 20.63 -9.00
C VAL A 254 18.14 21.29 -10.37
N VAL A 255 16.94 21.18 -10.94
CA VAL A 255 16.57 21.85 -12.19
C VAL A 255 16.72 23.37 -12.04
N ALA A 256 16.17 23.95 -10.98
CA ALA A 256 16.27 25.39 -10.70
C ALA A 256 17.73 25.85 -10.53
N TYR A 257 18.59 25.01 -9.93
CA TYR A 257 20.02 25.29 -9.83
C TYR A 257 20.65 25.40 -11.22
N TYR A 258 20.46 24.39 -12.08
CA TYR A 258 21.05 24.40 -13.42
C TYR A 258 20.48 25.51 -14.30
N GLU A 259 19.18 25.81 -14.20
CA GLU A 259 18.56 26.92 -14.93
C GLU A 259 19.22 28.25 -14.56
N LYS A 260 19.41 28.50 -13.26
CA LYS A 260 20.09 29.71 -12.77
C LYS A 260 21.53 29.81 -13.27
N GLN A 261 22.27 28.69 -13.34
CA GLN A 261 23.64 28.69 -13.87
C GLN A 261 23.66 28.91 -15.38
N ALA A 262 22.73 28.30 -16.12
CA ALA A 262 22.56 28.46 -17.56
C ALA A 262 22.30 29.92 -17.92
N GLU A 263 21.36 30.57 -17.23
CA GLU A 263 21.02 31.97 -17.47
C GLU A 263 22.16 32.93 -17.13
N ARG A 264 22.90 32.66 -16.04
CA ARG A 264 24.10 33.44 -15.68
C ARG A 264 25.19 33.30 -16.75
N ALA A 265 25.43 32.10 -17.25
CA ALA A 265 26.39 31.85 -18.32
C ALA A 265 25.95 32.55 -19.62
N ALA A 266 24.67 32.46 -19.99
CA ALA A 266 24.12 33.13 -21.16
C ALA A 266 24.24 34.66 -21.08
N LYS A 267 23.92 35.27 -19.92
CA LYS A 267 24.10 36.71 -19.68
C LYS A 267 25.56 37.15 -19.84
N ARG A 268 26.51 36.32 -19.43
CA ARG A 268 27.96 36.53 -19.62
C ARG A 268 28.46 36.15 -21.01
N ARG A 269 27.57 35.82 -21.95
CA ARG A 269 27.88 35.38 -23.32
C ARG A 269 28.74 34.10 -23.38
N GLN A 270 28.73 33.29 -22.32
CA GLN A 270 29.41 32.00 -22.24
C GLN A 270 28.52 30.88 -22.80
N TRP A 271 28.22 30.95 -24.10
CA TRP A 271 27.18 30.12 -24.73
C TRP A 271 27.43 28.60 -24.58
N ARG A 272 28.69 28.15 -24.65
CA ARG A 272 29.03 26.72 -24.47
C ARG A 272 28.65 26.20 -23.08
N LYS A 273 28.88 27.00 -22.02
CA LYS A 273 28.50 26.62 -20.65
C LYS A 273 26.99 26.67 -20.45
N ALA A 274 26.32 27.67 -21.03
CA ALA A 274 24.87 27.76 -20.97
C ALA A 274 24.21 26.54 -21.63
N GLU A 275 24.73 26.10 -22.78
CA GLU A 275 24.29 24.90 -23.49
C GLU A 275 24.42 23.65 -22.62
N GLU A 276 25.60 23.43 -22.01
CA GLU A 276 25.87 22.31 -21.11
C GLU A 276 24.88 22.28 -19.93
N TYR A 277 24.60 23.44 -19.31
CA TYR A 277 23.64 23.50 -18.21
C TYR A 277 22.20 23.19 -18.66
N TYR A 278 21.77 23.64 -19.84
CA TYR A 278 20.45 23.27 -20.35
C TYR A 278 20.36 21.79 -20.74
N GLN A 279 21.44 21.20 -21.26
CA GLN A 279 21.51 19.75 -21.50
C GLN A 279 21.35 18.96 -20.21
N ASN A 280 22.03 19.37 -19.13
CA ASN A 280 21.89 18.76 -17.81
C ASN A 280 20.44 18.81 -17.28
N ILE A 281 19.68 19.87 -17.59
CA ILE A 281 18.26 19.93 -17.22
C ILE A 281 17.45 18.89 -18.00
N LEU A 282 17.71 18.74 -19.30
CA LEU A 282 17.02 17.75 -20.13
C LEU A 282 17.43 16.30 -19.79
N GLU A 283 18.56 16.06 -19.13
CA GLU A 283 18.83 14.75 -18.53
C GLU A 283 17.88 14.41 -17.37
N ILE A 284 17.33 15.43 -16.70
CA ILE A 284 16.40 15.29 -15.57
C ILE A 284 14.95 15.29 -16.06
N VAL A 285 14.62 16.18 -17.00
CA VAL A 285 13.28 16.34 -17.59
C VAL A 285 13.35 16.29 -19.13
N PRO A 286 13.47 15.10 -19.75
CA PRO A 286 13.78 14.97 -21.18
C PRO A 286 12.77 15.61 -22.15
N ASN A 287 11.50 15.66 -21.74
CA ASN A 287 10.39 16.06 -22.60
C ASN A 287 9.87 17.47 -22.30
N ASP A 288 10.63 18.30 -21.58
CA ASP A 288 10.21 19.68 -21.30
C ASP A 288 10.55 20.60 -22.47
N THR A 289 9.52 20.95 -23.26
CA THR A 289 9.60 21.84 -24.42
C THR A 289 10.26 23.17 -24.09
N ARG A 290 10.02 23.72 -22.89
CA ARG A 290 10.58 25.01 -22.47
C ARG A 290 12.11 24.99 -22.47
N TYR A 291 12.72 23.90 -22.00
CA TYR A 291 14.18 23.79 -21.95
C TYR A 291 14.78 23.37 -23.30
N GLN A 292 14.03 22.65 -24.13
CA GLN A 292 14.42 22.37 -25.52
C GLN A 292 14.53 23.67 -26.34
N GLU A 293 13.55 24.57 -26.24
CA GLU A 293 13.58 25.87 -26.91
C GLU A 293 14.74 26.75 -26.42
N LYS A 294 14.94 26.86 -25.10
CA LYS A 294 16.07 27.60 -24.51
C LYS A 294 17.42 27.06 -24.99
N LEU A 295 17.56 25.73 -25.11
CA LEU A 295 18.77 25.09 -25.61
C LEU A 295 19.05 25.48 -27.07
N GLU A 296 18.03 25.43 -27.93
CA GLU A 296 18.16 25.81 -29.34
C GLU A 296 18.48 27.31 -29.52
N GLU A 297 17.88 28.18 -28.70
CA GLU A 297 18.22 29.61 -28.69
C GLU A 297 19.71 29.84 -28.38
N VAL A 298 20.23 29.18 -27.33
CA VAL A 298 21.65 29.27 -26.95
C VAL A 298 22.55 28.73 -28.06
N ARG A 299 22.19 27.61 -28.69
CA ARG A 299 22.93 27.04 -29.83
C ARG A 299 22.97 27.96 -31.04
N ALA A 300 21.86 28.61 -31.37
CA ALA A 300 21.79 29.60 -32.44
C ALA A 300 22.70 30.81 -32.17
N ARG A 301 22.71 31.33 -30.93
CA ARG A 301 23.59 32.44 -30.53
C ARG A 301 25.08 32.07 -30.57
N ARG A 302 25.42 30.83 -30.20
CA ARG A 302 26.79 30.30 -30.30
C ARG A 302 27.29 30.30 -31.74
N ARG A 303 26.48 29.76 -32.67
CA ARG A 303 26.81 29.68 -34.11
C ARG A 303 27.03 31.04 -34.78
N ARG A 304 26.31 32.09 -34.35
CA ARG A 304 26.47 33.45 -34.91
C ARG A 304 27.78 34.15 -34.49
N ARG A 305 28.53 33.60 -33.54
CA ARG A 305 29.74 34.20 -32.96
C ARG A 305 31.02 33.38 -33.16
N SER A 306 30.89 32.16 -33.65
CA SER A 306 31.99 31.32 -34.15
C SER A 306 32.33 31.74 -35.58
#